data_AF-A0AAQ4CQK2-F1
#
_entry.id   AF-A0AAQ4CQK2-F1
#
_cell.length_a   1.000
_cell.length_b   1.000
_cell.length_c   1.000
_cell.angle_alpha   90.00
_cell.angle_beta   90.00
_cell.angle_gamma   90.00
#
_symmetry.space_group_name_H-M   'P 1'
#
loop_
_entity.id
_entity.type
_entity.pdbx_description
1 polymer ?
#
loop_
_entity_poly.entity_id
_entity_poly.type
_entity_poly.pdbx_seq_one_letter_code
_entity_poly.pdbx_strand_id
1 'polypeptide(L)'
;MQKTYQGVYVNLYQLGLSLEQWLLQKGYKTQMFNAGNYVVVQAKKEGILRTIFGANRAFTIRLSGGQGILIVDVGMSDWLKAADVTEDVIAAMVFTPLAVIEGIEEIYNIKIEEDIIKEVERLISSARQPMWQQQMPYTPPYQPYGMPQNKVCRSCGFINPYNARFCMNCGSPI
;
A
#
# COMPACT_ATOMS: atom_id res chain seq x y z
N MET A 1 9.45 -8.14 -12.97
CA MET A 1 9.02 -9.44 -12.40
C MET A 1 7.50 -9.46 -12.15
N GLN A 2 6.80 -10.56 -12.43
CA GLN A 2 5.39 -10.76 -12.02
C GLN A 2 5.30 -11.89 -10.97
N LYS A 3 4.44 -11.73 -9.96
CA LYS A 3 4.14 -12.79 -8.98
C LYS A 3 2.65 -12.83 -8.64
N THR A 4 2.09 -14.03 -8.59
CA THR A 4 0.68 -14.28 -8.25
C THR A 4 0.58 -14.98 -6.91
N TYR A 5 -0.31 -14.49 -6.05
CA TYR A 5 -0.60 -15.07 -4.75
C TYR A 5 -2.06 -15.51 -4.69
N GLN A 6 -2.28 -16.76 -4.25
CA GLN A 6 -3.60 -17.34 -4.08
C GLN A 6 -4.02 -17.39 -2.60
N GLY A 7 -5.34 -17.41 -2.38
CA GLY A 7 -5.96 -17.35 -1.05
C GLY A 7 -5.68 -16.04 -0.31
N VAL A 8 -5.31 -14.97 -1.03
CA VAL A 8 -4.98 -13.67 -0.44
C VAL A 8 -6.21 -12.76 -0.52
N TYR A 9 -6.63 -12.23 0.62
CA TYR A 9 -7.76 -11.32 0.74
C TYR A 9 -7.25 -10.01 1.32
N VAL A 10 -6.82 -9.10 0.45
CA VAL A 10 -6.26 -7.80 0.83
C VAL A 10 -6.99 -6.68 0.10
N ASN A 11 -7.09 -5.52 0.75
CA ASN A 11 -7.52 -4.31 0.07
C ASN A 11 -6.32 -3.72 -0.70
N LEU A 12 -6.43 -3.64 -2.03
CA LEU A 12 -5.32 -3.19 -2.89
C LEU A 12 -4.82 -1.78 -2.55
N TYR A 13 -5.73 -0.87 -2.21
CA TYR A 13 -5.39 0.50 -1.87
C TYR A 13 -4.62 0.57 -0.54
N GLN A 14 -5.05 -0.16 0.49
CA GLN A 14 -4.35 -0.23 1.77
C GLN A 14 -2.98 -0.91 1.65
N LEU A 15 -2.88 -1.95 0.81
CA LEU A 15 -1.62 -2.59 0.49
C LEU A 15 -0.67 -1.61 -0.21
N GLY A 16 -1.17 -0.87 -1.20
CA GLY A 16 -0.41 0.18 -1.92
C GLY A 16 0.10 1.28 -0.98
N LEU A 17 -0.74 1.80 -0.08
CA LEU A 17 -0.33 2.79 0.92
C LEU A 17 0.78 2.25 1.83
N SER A 18 0.64 1.02 2.31
CA SER A 18 1.65 0.41 3.20
C SER A 18 2.99 0.22 2.49
N LEU A 19 2.95 -0.20 1.23
CA LEU A 19 4.13 -0.35 0.40
C LEU A 19 4.78 1.00 0.07
N GLU A 20 3.98 2.03 -0.20
CA GLU A 20 4.45 3.40 -0.41
C GLU A 20 5.21 3.92 0.81
N GLN A 21 4.64 3.75 2.01
CA GLN A 21 5.28 4.18 3.26
C GLN A 21 6.63 3.49 3.47
N TRP A 22 6.72 2.19 3.18
CA TRP A 22 7.98 1.45 3.24
C TRP A 22 9.02 1.99 2.24
N LEU A 23 8.61 2.34 1.01
CA LEU A 23 9.50 2.95 0.01
C LEU A 23 9.96 4.34 0.44
N LEU A 24 9.07 5.18 0.99
CA LEU A 24 9.42 6.49 1.54
C LEU A 24 10.49 6.37 2.64
N GLN A 25 10.35 5.41 3.56
CA GLN A 25 11.33 5.15 4.61
C GLN A 25 12.69 4.70 4.08
N LYS A 26 12.73 4.05 2.91
CA LYS A 26 13.98 3.69 2.21
C LYS A 26 14.59 4.86 1.42
N GLY A 27 14.01 6.06 1.51
CA GLY A 27 14.51 7.28 0.89
C GLY A 27 14.11 7.48 -0.57
N TYR A 28 13.03 6.83 -1.02
CA TYR A 28 12.48 7.05 -2.36
C TYR A 28 11.51 8.23 -2.35
N LYS A 29 11.41 8.94 -3.48
CA LYS A 29 10.21 9.73 -3.79
C LYS A 29 9.15 8.80 -4.36
N THR A 30 7.95 8.86 -3.83
CA THR A 30 6.87 7.95 -4.23
C THR A 30 5.65 8.68 -4.73
N GLN A 31 4.83 7.98 -5.51
CA GLN A 31 3.47 8.37 -5.83
C GLN A 31 2.61 7.13 -6.03
N MET A 32 1.32 7.25 -5.75
CA MET A 32 0.35 6.17 -5.92
C MET A 32 -0.81 6.62 -6.80
N PHE A 33 -1.22 5.73 -7.70
CA PHE A 33 -2.38 5.90 -8.56
C PHE A 33 -3.37 4.75 -8.33
N ASN A 34 -4.65 5.08 -8.32
CA ASN A 34 -5.74 4.11 -8.27
C ASN A 34 -6.54 4.24 -9.57
N ALA A 35 -6.63 3.16 -10.33
CA ALA A 35 -7.34 3.13 -11.60
C ALA A 35 -8.14 1.82 -11.67
N GLY A 36 -9.44 1.93 -11.41
CA GLY A 36 -10.40 0.82 -11.43
C GLY A 36 -9.99 -0.37 -10.56
N ASN A 37 -9.41 -1.38 -11.21
CA ASN A 37 -9.08 -2.69 -10.66
C ASN A 37 -7.60 -2.87 -10.30
N TYR A 38 -6.77 -1.83 -10.42
CA TYR A 38 -5.38 -1.87 -10.02
C TYR A 38 -4.93 -0.62 -9.29
N VAL A 39 -3.93 -0.82 -8.42
CA VAL A 39 -3.21 0.24 -7.71
C VAL A 39 -1.77 0.21 -8.20
N VAL A 40 -1.27 1.36 -8.63
CA VAL A 40 0.12 1.52 -9.07
C VAL A 40 0.88 2.37 -8.07
N VAL A 41 2.01 1.88 -7.60
CA VAL A 41 2.96 2.61 -6.76
C VAL A 41 4.23 2.83 -7.57
N GLN A 42 4.64 4.08 -7.75
CA GLN A 42 5.92 4.43 -8.36
C GLN A 42 6.89 4.92 -7.28
N ALA A 43 8.15 4.52 -7.38
CA ALA A 43 9.23 4.94 -6.51
C ALA A 43 10.47 5.32 -7.30
N LYS A 44 10.89 6.57 -7.16
CA LYS A 44 12.05 7.15 -7.83
C LYS A 44 13.12 7.46 -6.80
N LYS A 45 14.34 7.02 -7.09
CA LYS A 45 15.51 7.35 -6.26
C LYS A 45 16.16 8.62 -6.78
N GLU A 46 16.55 9.52 -5.87
CA GLU A 46 17.22 10.77 -6.21
C GLU A 46 18.73 10.71 -5.91
N GLY A 47 19.45 11.78 -6.25
CA GLY A 47 20.89 11.88 -6.05
C GLY A 47 21.71 11.10 -7.08
N ILE A 48 22.83 10.50 -6.66
CA ILE A 48 23.81 9.84 -7.54
C ILE A 48 23.18 8.71 -8.37
N LEU A 49 22.17 8.03 -7.82
CA LEU A 49 21.47 6.94 -8.53
C LEU A 49 20.62 7.44 -9.71
N ARG A 50 20.24 8.73 -9.75
CA ARG A 50 19.58 9.37 -10.91
C ARG A 50 20.47 9.39 -12.14
N THR A 51 21.78 9.57 -11.95
CA THR A 51 22.77 9.62 -13.03
C THR A 51 22.96 8.25 -13.66
N ILE A 52 22.69 7.19 -12.89
CA ILE A 52 22.95 5.81 -13.26
C ILE A 52 21.73 5.17 -13.94
N PHE A 53 20.52 5.36 -13.39
CA PHE A 53 19.30 4.80 -13.96
C PHE A 53 18.64 5.70 -15.01
N GLY A 54 19.19 6.88 -15.27
CA GLY A 54 18.54 7.88 -16.11
C GLY A 54 17.52 8.71 -15.32
N ALA A 55 17.43 9.99 -15.71
CA ALA A 55 16.75 11.03 -14.94
C ALA A 55 15.26 10.80 -14.65
N ASN A 56 14.60 9.94 -15.44
CA ASN A 56 13.15 9.78 -15.44
C ASN A 56 12.69 8.37 -15.05
N ARG A 57 13.59 7.46 -14.66
CA ARG A 57 13.16 6.10 -14.33
C ARG A 57 12.57 5.99 -12.93
N ALA A 58 11.54 5.17 -12.81
CA ALA A 58 10.88 4.81 -11.56
C ALA A 58 10.81 3.29 -11.46
N PHE A 59 11.01 2.76 -10.24
CA PHE A 59 10.47 1.45 -9.93
C PHE A 59 8.96 1.59 -9.88
N THR A 60 8.27 0.69 -10.55
CA THR A 60 6.82 0.70 -10.62
C THR A 60 6.31 -0.66 -10.17
N ILE A 61 5.37 -0.63 -9.25
CA ILE A 61 4.67 -1.78 -8.70
C ILE A 61 3.21 -1.64 -9.06
N ARG A 62 2.63 -2.63 -9.75
CA ARG A 62 1.20 -2.71 -10.01
C ARG A 62 0.60 -3.86 -9.21
N LEU A 63 -0.36 -3.51 -8.36
CA LEU A 63 -1.16 -4.42 -7.56
C LEU A 63 -2.51 -4.57 -8.23
N SER A 64 -2.88 -5.77 -8.62
CA SER A 64 -4.17 -6.07 -9.25
C SER A 64 -4.74 -7.38 -8.73
N GLY A 65 -6.02 -7.64 -9.00
CA GLY A 65 -6.68 -8.87 -8.57
C GLY A 65 -7.96 -8.61 -7.78
N GLY A 66 -8.44 -9.64 -7.10
CA GLY A 66 -9.74 -9.66 -6.46
C GLY A 66 -9.77 -10.57 -5.24
N GLN A 67 -10.95 -10.99 -4.81
CA GLN A 67 -11.05 -11.86 -3.63
C GLN A 67 -10.30 -13.18 -3.86
N GLY A 68 -9.32 -13.48 -3.01
CA GLY A 68 -8.54 -14.70 -3.05
C GLY A 68 -7.38 -14.70 -4.05
N ILE A 69 -7.20 -13.65 -4.86
CA ILE A 69 -6.08 -13.56 -5.81
C ILE A 69 -5.47 -12.16 -5.78
N LEU A 70 -4.17 -12.09 -5.54
CA LEU A 70 -3.36 -10.88 -5.71
C LEU A 70 -2.30 -11.12 -6.77
N ILE A 71 -2.21 -10.24 -7.75
CA ILE A 71 -1.16 -10.20 -8.76
C ILE A 71 -0.31 -8.95 -8.50
N VAL A 72 1.01 -9.15 -8.50
CA VAL A 72 2.00 -8.10 -8.25
C VAL A 72 2.96 -8.09 -9.43
N ASP A 73 2.90 -7.04 -10.23
CA ASP A 73 3.91 -6.74 -11.24
C ASP A 73 4.89 -5.71 -10.67
N VAL A 74 6.18 -5.95 -10.81
CA VAL A 74 7.26 -5.05 -10.44
C VAL A 74 8.15 -4.84 -11.66
N GLY A 75 8.63 -3.63 -11.90
CA GLY A 75 9.61 -3.37 -12.96
C GLY A 75 10.02 -1.91 -13.01
N MET A 76 10.62 -1.50 -14.12
CA MET A 76 10.94 -0.09 -14.38
C MET A 76 10.07 0.48 -15.49
N SER A 77 9.57 1.69 -15.26
CA SER A 77 8.92 2.53 -16.25
C SER A 77 9.33 3.99 -16.06
N ASP A 78 8.89 4.86 -16.96
CA ASP A 78 9.07 6.30 -16.76
C ASP A 78 8.21 6.80 -15.61
N TRP A 79 8.75 7.74 -14.85
CA TRP A 79 8.04 8.45 -13.80
C TRP A 79 6.92 9.27 -14.45
N LEU A 80 5.67 8.92 -14.13
CA LEU A 80 4.53 9.65 -14.65
C LEU A 80 4.48 11.04 -14.01
N LYS A 81 4.32 12.06 -14.84
CA LYS A 81 4.06 13.43 -14.36
C LYS A 81 2.56 13.57 -14.13
N ALA A 82 2.15 14.34 -13.13
CA ALA A 82 0.74 14.52 -12.79
C ALA A 82 -0.17 14.91 -13.97
N ALA A 83 0.35 15.68 -14.93
CA ALA A 83 -0.38 16.07 -16.14
C ALA A 83 -0.65 14.92 -17.13
N ASP A 84 0.15 13.85 -17.07
CA ASP A 84 0.12 12.71 -17.98
C ASP A 84 -0.60 11.49 -17.36
N VAL A 85 -1.16 11.64 -16.15
CA VAL A 85 -1.83 10.54 -15.43
C VAL A 85 -3.27 10.40 -15.90
N THR A 86 -3.48 9.51 -16.85
CA THR A 86 -4.80 9.07 -17.32
C THR A 86 -4.94 7.56 -17.17
N GLU A 87 -6.17 7.04 -17.12
CA GLU A 87 -6.40 5.59 -16.93
C GLU A 87 -5.75 4.75 -18.04
N ASP A 88 -5.80 5.21 -19.29
CA ASP A 88 -5.17 4.57 -20.44
C ASP A 88 -3.64 4.54 -20.34
N VAL A 89 -3.02 5.61 -19.83
CA VAL A 89 -1.56 5.66 -19.61
C VAL A 89 -1.14 4.71 -18.49
N ILE A 90 -1.89 4.63 -17.40
CA ILE A 90 -1.58 3.70 -16.31
C ILE A 90 -1.77 2.24 -16.77
N ALA A 91 -2.83 1.96 -17.55
CA ALA A 91 -3.10 0.64 -18.11
C ALA A 91 -2.01 0.20 -19.11
N ALA A 92 -1.60 1.11 -20.00
CA ALA A 92 -0.61 0.85 -21.05
C ALA A 92 0.84 0.88 -20.54
N MET A 93 1.06 1.10 -19.24
CA MET A 93 2.40 1.17 -18.68
C MET A 93 3.18 -0.11 -18.95
N VAL A 94 4.29 0.04 -19.69
CA VAL A 94 5.20 -1.05 -20.03
C VAL A 94 6.24 -1.19 -18.92
N PHE A 95 6.27 -2.36 -18.29
CA PHE A 95 7.27 -2.71 -17.28
C PHE A 95 8.46 -3.37 -17.96
N THR A 96 9.61 -2.70 -17.95
CA THR A 96 10.88 -3.33 -18.32
C THR A 96 11.38 -4.17 -17.14
N PRO A 97 11.69 -5.47 -17.34
CA PRO A 97 12.31 -6.29 -16.29
C PRO A 97 13.69 -5.72 -15.91
N LEU A 98 14.03 -5.73 -14.62
CA LEU A 98 15.31 -5.20 -14.16
C LEU A 98 16.53 -5.97 -14.69
N ALA A 99 16.36 -7.25 -14.98
CA ALA A 99 17.45 -8.15 -15.39
C ALA A 99 18.05 -7.87 -16.78
N VAL A 100 17.47 -6.96 -17.57
CA VAL A 100 17.86 -6.69 -18.98
C VAL A 100 18.91 -5.56 -19.09
N ILE A 101 19.32 -4.94 -17.98
CA ILE A 101 20.33 -3.88 -17.99
C ILE A 101 21.73 -4.51 -17.95
N GLU A 102 22.20 -5.01 -19.10
CA GLU A 102 23.57 -5.50 -19.27
C GLU A 102 24.52 -4.32 -19.48
N GLY A 103 25.63 -4.24 -18.72
CA GLY A 103 26.77 -3.40 -19.13
C GLY A 103 27.55 -2.63 -18.06
N ILE A 104 27.18 -2.66 -16.78
CA ILE A 104 28.01 -2.07 -15.72
C ILE A 104 27.97 -2.99 -14.50
N GLU A 105 29.07 -3.72 -14.28
CA GLU A 105 29.26 -4.67 -13.16
C GLU A 105 29.04 -4.00 -11.78
N GLU A 106 29.09 -2.68 -11.71
CA GLU A 106 28.98 -1.89 -10.47
C GLU A 106 27.59 -1.33 -10.16
N ILE A 107 26.61 -1.38 -11.08
CA ILE A 107 25.25 -0.87 -10.79
C ILE A 107 24.44 -1.95 -10.08
N TYR A 108 24.88 -2.29 -8.88
CA TYR A 108 24.19 -3.04 -7.84
C TYR A 108 23.55 -4.36 -8.30
N ASN A 109 23.75 -5.39 -7.49
CA ASN A 109 22.71 -6.39 -7.30
C ASN A 109 21.44 -5.68 -6.80
N ILE A 110 20.64 -5.07 -7.68
CA ILE A 110 19.41 -4.35 -7.34
C ILE A 110 18.38 -5.42 -6.99
N LYS A 111 18.51 -5.98 -5.80
CA LYS A 111 17.55 -6.87 -5.15
C LYS A 111 16.25 -6.13 -4.79
N ILE A 112 15.98 -4.97 -5.38
CA ILE A 112 14.78 -4.20 -5.04
C ILE A 112 13.52 -4.92 -5.50
N GLU A 113 13.55 -5.63 -6.63
CA GLU A 113 12.45 -6.52 -7.04
C GLU A 113 12.20 -7.57 -5.95
N GLU A 114 13.25 -8.21 -5.44
CA GLU A 114 13.13 -9.17 -4.34
C GLU A 114 12.67 -8.53 -3.03
N ASP A 115 13.21 -7.37 -2.65
CA ASP A 115 12.86 -6.67 -1.42
C ASP A 115 11.41 -6.19 -1.46
N ILE A 116 10.95 -5.68 -2.61
CA ILE A 116 9.54 -5.31 -2.84
C ILE A 116 8.67 -6.56 -2.69
N ILE A 117 9.04 -7.67 -3.33
CA ILE A 117 8.28 -8.92 -3.23
C ILE A 117 8.23 -9.43 -1.79
N LYS A 118 9.36 -9.44 -1.07
CA LYS A 118 9.43 -9.83 0.35
C LYS A 118 8.59 -8.91 1.22
N GLU A 119 8.59 -7.62 0.96
CA GLU A 119 7.76 -6.67 1.71
C GLU A 119 6.28 -6.89 1.42
N VAL A 120 5.89 -7.13 0.18
CA VAL A 120 4.51 -7.48 -0.16
C VAL A 120 4.10 -8.78 0.54
N GLU A 121 4.96 -9.80 0.59
CA GLU A 121 4.71 -11.03 1.34
C GLU A 121 4.56 -10.77 2.84
N ARG A 122 5.39 -9.90 3.41
CA ARG A 122 5.29 -9.47 4.81
C ARG A 122 3.96 -8.76 5.07
N LEU A 123 3.55 -7.87 4.17
CA LEU A 123 2.28 -7.13 4.27
C LEU A 123 1.07 -8.07 4.14
N ILE A 124 1.09 -9.00 3.18
CA ILE A 124 0.08 -10.07 3.05
C ILE A 124 0.00 -10.89 4.34
N SER A 125 1.15 -11.28 4.90
CA SER A 125 1.23 -12.08 6.13
C SER A 125 0.70 -11.31 7.34
N SER A 126 1.00 -10.01 7.45
CA SER A 126 0.47 -9.14 8.51
C SER A 126 -1.04 -8.92 8.38
N ALA A 127 -1.56 -8.84 7.16
CA ALA A 127 -2.99 -8.74 6.90
C ALA A 127 -3.73 -10.07 7.17
N ARG A 128 -3.02 -11.20 7.06
CA ARG A 128 -3.52 -12.56 7.35
C ARG A 128 -3.50 -12.94 8.83
N GLN A 129 -2.85 -12.17 9.70
CA GLN A 129 -2.93 -12.43 11.13
C GLN A 129 -4.36 -12.11 11.59
N PRO A 130 -5.17 -13.09 12.04
CA PRO A 130 -6.31 -12.74 12.86
C PRO A 130 -5.76 -11.98 14.07
N MET A 131 -6.33 -10.83 14.39
CA MET A 131 -6.02 -10.01 15.57
C MET A 131 -6.27 -10.74 16.92
N TRP A 132 -6.36 -12.08 16.91
CA TRP A 132 -6.63 -12.96 18.03
C TRP A 132 -5.57 -14.05 18.13
N GLN A 133 -4.29 -13.68 18.29
CA GLN A 133 -3.26 -14.60 18.78
C GLN A 133 -1.99 -13.87 19.27
N GLN A 134 -2.13 -12.76 20.00
CA GLN A 134 -1.12 -12.47 21.02
C GLN A 134 -1.55 -13.16 22.31
N GLN A 135 -1.04 -14.38 22.47
CA GLN A 135 -1.15 -15.14 23.71
C GLN A 135 -0.22 -14.48 24.75
N MET A 136 -0.78 -13.66 25.64
CA MET A 136 -0.14 -13.36 26.92
C MET A 136 -0.66 -14.37 27.96
N PRO A 137 0.21 -15.16 28.63
CA PRO A 137 -0.17 -15.86 29.83
C PRO A 137 0.16 -14.98 31.05
N TYR A 138 -0.87 -14.41 31.65
CA TYR A 138 -1.18 -14.43 33.10
C TYR A 138 -1.97 -13.18 33.49
N THR A 139 -3.13 -13.43 34.11
CA THR A 139 -4.15 -12.49 34.55
C THR A 139 -3.77 -11.75 35.85
N PRO A 140 -3.93 -10.43 35.90
CA PRO A 140 -4.31 -9.72 37.12
C PRO A 140 -5.82 -9.37 37.12
N PRO A 141 -6.48 -9.32 38.30
CA PRO A 141 -7.94 -9.23 38.39
C PRO A 141 -8.47 -7.82 38.10
N TYR A 142 -9.62 -7.81 37.41
CA TYR A 142 -10.64 -6.76 37.25
C TYR A 142 -10.35 -5.36 37.82
N GLN A 143 -10.26 -4.38 36.91
CA GLN A 143 -10.86 -3.05 37.09
C GLN A 143 -11.51 -2.61 35.75
N PRO A 144 -12.83 -2.42 35.69
CA PRO A 144 -13.49 -1.98 34.46
C PRO A 144 -13.23 -0.49 34.24
N TYR A 145 -12.21 -0.17 33.44
CA TYR A 145 -12.05 1.18 32.87
C TYR A 145 -12.95 1.29 31.64
N GLY A 146 -13.91 2.21 31.71
CA GLY A 146 -14.96 2.40 30.71
C GLY A 146 -14.41 2.65 29.31
N MET A 147 -14.90 1.87 28.36
CA MET A 147 -14.72 2.14 26.94
C MET A 147 -15.30 3.52 26.61
N PRO A 148 -14.68 4.31 25.70
CA PRO A 148 -15.30 5.54 25.22
C PRO A 148 -16.65 5.19 24.61
N GLN A 149 -17.73 5.60 25.27
CA GLN A 149 -19.09 5.22 24.90
C GLN A 149 -19.50 5.94 23.63
N ASN A 150 -19.79 5.22 22.55
CA ASN A 150 -20.41 5.84 21.40
C ASN A 150 -21.81 6.36 21.79
N LYS A 151 -22.17 7.57 21.31
CA LYS A 151 -23.47 8.19 21.58
C LYS A 151 -24.48 7.75 20.52
N VAL A 152 -25.65 7.26 20.93
CA VAL A 152 -26.75 6.98 19.99
C VAL A 152 -27.63 8.21 19.86
N CYS A 153 -27.85 8.68 18.63
CA CYS A 153 -28.73 9.82 18.38
C CYS A 153 -30.19 9.45 18.71
N ARG A 154 -30.84 10.22 19.59
CA ARG A 154 -32.25 10.00 19.96
C ARG A 154 -33.25 10.36 18.86
N SER A 155 -32.83 11.13 17.85
CA SER A 155 -33.68 11.56 16.73
C SER A 155 -33.72 10.57 15.57
N CYS A 156 -32.61 9.89 15.27
CA CYS A 156 -32.52 8.99 14.10
C CYS A 156 -31.84 7.63 14.37
N GLY A 157 -31.38 7.37 15.60
CA GLY A 157 -30.74 6.10 15.97
C GLY A 157 -29.29 5.91 15.51
N PHE A 158 -28.67 6.91 14.87
CA PHE A 158 -27.30 6.79 14.38
C PHE A 158 -26.27 6.77 15.52
N ILE A 159 -25.28 5.88 15.44
CA ILE A 159 -24.21 5.75 16.42
C ILE A 159 -23.09 6.74 16.07
N ASN A 160 -22.88 7.72 16.93
CA ASN A 160 -21.91 8.79 16.78
C ASN A 160 -20.70 8.56 17.72
N PRO A 161 -19.49 9.03 17.36
CA PRO A 161 -18.33 8.94 18.25
C PRO A 161 -18.56 9.78 19.52
N TYR A 162 -17.89 9.43 20.63
CA TYR A 162 -18.10 10.05 21.94
C TYR A 162 -17.91 11.59 21.94
N ASN A 163 -16.99 12.11 21.13
CA ASN A 163 -16.69 13.54 21.01
C ASN A 163 -17.64 14.32 20.09
N ALA A 164 -18.65 13.66 19.48
CA ALA A 164 -19.62 14.34 18.62
C ALA A 164 -20.56 15.24 19.44
N ARG A 165 -20.73 16.49 18.97
CA ARG A 165 -21.67 17.49 19.51
C ARG A 165 -23.03 17.48 18.80
N PHE A 166 -23.05 17.05 17.53
CA PHE A 166 -24.24 16.91 16.70
C PHE A 166 -24.19 15.56 15.97
N CYS A 167 -25.36 15.01 15.68
CA CYS A 167 -25.52 13.78 14.93
C CYS A 167 -24.98 13.96 13.51
N MET A 168 -24.04 13.11 13.12
CA MET A 168 -23.43 13.15 11.79
C MET A 168 -24.41 12.73 10.67
N ASN A 169 -25.52 12.08 11.01
CA ASN A 169 -26.52 11.62 10.06
C ASN A 169 -27.69 12.60 9.89
N CYS A 170 -28.17 13.23 10.97
CA CYS A 170 -29.38 14.09 10.92
C CYS A 170 -29.19 15.51 11.46
N GLY A 171 -28.00 15.87 11.93
CA GLY A 171 -27.69 17.21 12.45
C GLY A 171 -28.27 17.56 13.83
N SER A 172 -29.08 16.68 14.44
CA SER A 172 -29.65 16.92 15.77
C SER A 172 -28.57 16.91 16.87
N PRO A 173 -28.70 17.72 17.94
CA PRO A 173 -27.77 17.69 19.07
C PRO A 173 -27.79 16.33 19.80
N ILE A 174 -26.61 15.84 20.26
CA ILE A 174 -26.41 14.52 20.88
C ILE A 174 -25.46 14.50 22.09
#